data_AF-A0A9D7YAK1-F1
#
_entry.id   AF-A0A9D7YAK1-F1
#
_cell.length_a   1.000
_cell.length_b   1.000
_cell.length_c   1.000
_cell.angle_alpha   90.00
_cell.angle_beta   90.00
_cell.angle_gamma   90.00
#
_symmetry.space_group_name_H-M   'P 1'
#
loop_
_entity.id
_entity.type
_entity.pdbx_description
1 polymer ?
#
loop_
_entity_poly.entity_id
_entity_poly.type
_entity_poly.pdbx_seq_one_letter_code
_entity_poly.pdbx_strand_id
1 'polypeptide(L)'
;MVERGVMFKANCVPDYGSELLGDHAYMLSISSQKGMVYINKSLGGQLVHGGNFGYNFYKVQEKYINTPTLFYNYLESQIAEKTEWKKNTSLLWDYIGRSWVEYSLMLFHSVKKNTQTRKDFFQAFNKIFSNKKMAKWKYKFYLKGYLALLFNILLYCKNKLTR
;
A
#
# COMPACT_ATOMS: atom_id res chain seq x y z
N MET A 1 1.36 -14.79 -14.56
CA MET A 1 1.45 -16.25 -14.37
C MET A 1 2.72 -16.55 -13.59
N VAL A 2 2.72 -17.59 -12.74
CA VAL A 2 3.86 -17.97 -11.90
C VAL A 2 4.21 -19.44 -12.19
N GLU A 3 5.49 -19.75 -12.35
CA GLU A 3 5.95 -21.12 -12.51
C GLU A 3 5.55 -21.96 -11.29
N ARG A 4 4.97 -23.15 -11.52
CA ARG A 4 4.43 -24.04 -10.48
C ARG A 4 5.44 -24.31 -9.35
N GLY A 5 6.71 -24.55 -9.70
CA GLY A 5 7.77 -24.81 -8.71
C GLY A 5 8.06 -23.62 -7.79
N VAL A 6 7.90 -22.38 -8.29
CA VAL A 6 8.06 -21.16 -7.49
C VAL A 6 6.84 -20.93 -6.60
N MET A 7 5.64 -21.19 -7.13
CA MET A 7 4.39 -21.08 -6.38
C MET A 7 4.37 -21.99 -5.15
N PHE A 8 4.82 -23.25 -5.28
CA PHE A 8 4.88 -24.17 -4.14
C PHE A 8 5.92 -23.78 -3.11
N LYS A 9 7.07 -23.23 -3.53
CA LYS A 9 8.10 -22.75 -2.60
C LYS A 9 7.63 -21.56 -1.75
N ALA A 10 6.68 -20.79 -2.24
CA ALA A 10 6.16 -19.60 -1.53
C ALA A 10 4.92 -19.87 -0.67
N ASN A 11 4.49 -21.14 -0.49
CA ASN A 11 3.35 -21.51 0.34
C ASN A 11 2.04 -20.72 0.04
N CYS A 12 1.75 -20.51 -1.24
CA CYS A 12 0.54 -19.80 -1.71
C CYS A 12 0.49 -18.30 -1.35
N VAL A 13 -0.71 -17.73 -1.17
CA VAL A 13 -0.89 -16.29 -0.87
C VAL A 13 -0.43 -16.04 0.58
N PRO A 14 0.36 -14.99 0.83
CA PRO A 14 0.87 -14.69 2.17
C PRO A 14 -0.26 -14.46 3.17
N ASP A 15 -0.18 -15.11 4.33
CA ASP A 15 -0.93 -14.75 5.51
C ASP A 15 0.01 -14.15 6.55
N TYR A 16 -0.11 -12.84 6.75
CA TYR A 16 0.63 -12.09 7.76
C TYR A 16 -0.32 -11.33 8.69
N GLY A 17 -1.56 -11.82 8.84
CA GLY A 17 -2.58 -11.21 9.71
C GLY A 17 -3.32 -10.02 9.07
N SER A 18 -3.23 -9.85 7.75
CA SER A 18 -4.00 -8.85 7.00
C SER A 18 -4.19 -9.25 5.54
N GLU A 19 -5.38 -9.00 5.01
CA GLU A 19 -5.71 -9.12 3.59
C GLU A 19 -5.19 -7.94 2.75
N LEU A 20 -4.84 -6.82 3.40
CA LEU A 20 -4.40 -5.61 2.71
C LEU A 20 -2.96 -5.80 2.21
N LEU A 21 -2.72 -5.56 0.91
CA LEU A 21 -1.43 -5.77 0.22
C LEU A 21 -1.03 -7.26 0.04
N GLY A 22 -1.95 -8.22 0.19
CA GLY A 22 -1.64 -9.64 0.03
C GLY A 22 -1.07 -9.98 -1.37
N ASP A 23 -1.66 -9.41 -2.41
CA ASP A 23 -1.20 -9.51 -3.80
C ASP A 23 0.22 -8.93 -4.00
N HIS A 24 0.50 -7.77 -3.39
CA HIS A 24 1.81 -7.15 -3.43
C HIS A 24 2.87 -7.95 -2.66
N ALA A 25 2.51 -8.51 -1.49
CA ALA A 25 3.38 -9.36 -0.70
C ALA A 25 3.73 -10.63 -1.49
N TYR A 26 2.74 -11.24 -2.13
CA TYR A 26 2.91 -12.39 -3.00
C TYR A 26 3.84 -12.06 -4.17
N MET A 27 3.56 -10.97 -4.89
CA MET A 27 4.36 -10.57 -6.05
C MET A 27 5.82 -10.27 -5.69
N LEU A 28 6.08 -9.54 -4.60
CA LEU A 28 7.44 -9.21 -4.17
C LEU A 28 8.20 -10.44 -3.69
N SER A 29 7.56 -11.34 -2.92
CA SER A 29 8.20 -12.57 -2.45
C SER A 29 8.52 -13.52 -3.62
N ILE A 30 7.56 -13.79 -4.51
CA ILE A 30 7.74 -14.66 -5.67
C ILE A 30 8.79 -14.12 -6.65
N SER A 31 8.67 -12.84 -7.02
CA SER A 31 9.58 -12.24 -8.00
C SER A 31 11.02 -12.14 -7.50
N SER A 32 11.24 -12.11 -6.19
CA SER A 32 12.59 -12.15 -5.62
C SER A 32 13.30 -13.51 -5.77
N GLN A 33 12.55 -14.60 -6.02
CA GLN A 33 13.11 -15.94 -6.16
C GLN A 33 13.70 -16.20 -7.55
N LYS A 34 12.99 -15.79 -8.61
CA LYS A 34 13.38 -16.07 -10.02
C LYS A 34 13.30 -14.87 -10.96
N GLY A 35 13.02 -13.67 -10.44
CA GLY A 35 12.74 -12.49 -11.26
C GLY A 35 11.28 -12.46 -11.75
N MET A 36 10.99 -11.46 -12.59
CA MET A 36 9.68 -11.26 -13.20
C MET A 36 9.86 -10.81 -14.64
N VAL A 37 9.02 -11.35 -15.53
CA VAL A 37 8.90 -10.86 -16.91
C VAL A 37 7.59 -10.10 -17.03
N TYR A 38 7.68 -8.88 -17.55
CA TYR A 38 6.50 -8.06 -17.83
C TYR A 38 6.11 -8.18 -19.30
N ILE A 39 4.84 -8.49 -19.56
CA ILE A 39 4.27 -8.50 -20.91
C ILE A 39 3.42 -7.25 -21.05
N ASN A 40 3.84 -6.33 -21.92
CA ASN A 40 3.11 -5.09 -22.18
C ASN A 40 1.94 -5.31 -23.15
N LYS A 41 0.99 -6.17 -22.77
CA LYS A 41 -0.24 -6.46 -23.52
C LYS A 41 -1.40 -6.64 -22.54
N SER A 42 -2.60 -6.27 -22.97
CA SER A 42 -3.82 -6.60 -22.23
C SER A 42 -4.08 -8.11 -22.31
N LEU A 43 -4.17 -8.78 -21.17
CA LEU A 43 -4.41 -10.22 -21.06
C LEU A 43 -5.77 -10.56 -20.43
N GLY A 44 -6.55 -9.55 -20.04
CA GLY A 44 -7.84 -9.72 -19.39
C GLY A 44 -8.38 -8.41 -18.81
N GLY A 45 -9.61 -8.44 -18.32
CA GLY A 45 -10.26 -7.31 -17.65
C GLY A 45 -10.69 -7.69 -16.23
N GLN A 46 -10.40 -6.84 -15.25
CA GLN A 46 -10.90 -6.98 -13.89
C GLN A 46 -12.11 -6.08 -13.72
N LEU A 47 -13.27 -6.66 -13.39
CA LEU A 47 -14.46 -5.89 -13.06
C LEU A 47 -14.27 -5.22 -11.69
N VAL A 48 -14.39 -3.90 -11.65
CA VAL A 48 -14.42 -3.15 -10.39
C VAL A 48 -15.87 -3.07 -9.92
N HIS A 49 -16.25 -3.86 -8.92
CA HIS A 49 -17.55 -3.73 -8.25
C HIS A 49 -17.38 -3.02 -6.90
N GLY A 50 -18.37 -2.21 -6.51
CA GLY A 50 -18.34 -1.45 -5.26
C GLY A 50 -18.18 -2.30 -4.00
N GLY A 51 -18.49 -3.60 -4.07
CA GLY A 51 -18.29 -4.57 -2.99
C GLY A 51 -16.85 -5.06 -2.77
N ASN A 52 -15.92 -4.85 -3.72
CA ASN A 52 -14.53 -5.31 -3.58
C ASN A 52 -13.72 -4.56 -2.53
N PHE A 53 -14.28 -3.48 -2.02
CA PHE A 53 -13.63 -2.71 -0.99
C PHE A 53 -14.58 -2.50 0.19
N GLY A 54 -14.47 -3.40 1.16
CA GLY A 54 -15.14 -3.31 2.45
C GLY A 54 -14.56 -2.17 3.30
N TYR A 55 -14.70 -0.92 2.86
CA TYR A 55 -14.25 0.29 3.55
C TYR A 55 -15.08 0.64 4.78
N ASN A 56 -15.58 -0.34 5.52
CA ASN A 56 -16.08 -0.09 6.85
C ASN A 56 -14.86 0.11 7.76
N PHE A 57 -14.52 1.37 8.03
CA PHE A 57 -13.37 1.73 8.85
C PHE A 57 -13.32 0.96 10.17
N TYR A 58 -14.45 0.75 10.86
CA TYR A 58 -14.49 -0.01 12.11
C TYR A 58 -14.07 -1.47 11.94
N LYS A 59 -14.43 -2.10 10.82
CA LYS A 59 -14.02 -3.50 10.53
C LYS A 59 -12.55 -3.63 10.19
N VAL A 60 -11.94 -2.56 9.64
CA VAL A 60 -10.56 -2.61 9.13
C VAL A 60 -9.57 -1.79 9.97
N GLN A 61 -10.01 -1.13 11.04
CA GLN A 61 -9.18 -0.19 11.81
C GLN A 61 -7.91 -0.84 12.34
N GLU A 62 -8.02 -2.01 12.96
CA GLU A 62 -6.87 -2.74 13.49
C GLU A 62 -5.89 -3.13 12.38
N LYS A 63 -6.42 -3.72 11.29
CA LYS A 63 -5.64 -4.10 10.12
C LYS A 63 -4.96 -2.89 9.49
N TYR A 64 -5.65 -1.76 9.38
CA TYR A 64 -5.12 -0.50 8.87
C TYR A 64 -3.93 0.02 9.71
N ILE A 65 -3.95 -0.18 11.03
CA ILE A 65 -2.87 0.24 11.92
C ILE A 65 -1.67 -0.73 11.86
N ASN A 66 -1.93 -2.03 11.74
CA ASN A 66 -0.87 -3.04 11.91
C ASN A 66 -0.22 -3.46 10.58
N THR A 67 -0.96 -3.42 9.47
CA THR A 67 -0.50 -3.95 8.18
C THR A 67 0.85 -3.41 7.70
N PRO A 68 1.19 -2.11 7.82
CA PRO A 68 2.47 -1.61 7.31
C PRO A 68 3.68 -2.34 7.91
N THR A 69 3.60 -2.59 9.22
CA THR A 69 4.64 -3.32 9.96
C THR A 69 4.58 -4.80 9.64
N LEU A 70 3.38 -5.41 9.64
CA LEU A 70 3.22 -6.83 9.33
C LEU A 70 3.70 -7.17 7.91
N PHE A 71 3.37 -6.34 6.94
CA PHE A 71 3.82 -6.46 5.55
C PHE A 71 5.34 -6.34 5.44
N TYR A 72 5.95 -5.37 6.13
CA TYR A 72 7.40 -5.24 6.18
C TYR A 72 8.06 -6.48 6.78
N ASN A 73 7.59 -6.93 7.95
CA ASN A 73 8.14 -8.09 8.66
C ASN A 73 7.99 -9.38 7.85
N TYR A 74 6.85 -9.55 7.18
CA TYR A 74 6.63 -10.67 6.26
C TYR A 74 7.70 -10.67 5.17
N LEU A 75 7.86 -9.56 4.44
CA LEU A 75 8.87 -9.48 3.39
C LEU A 75 10.29 -9.68 3.94
N GLU A 76 10.62 -9.10 5.09
CA GLU A 76 11.89 -9.33 5.75
C GLU A 76 12.15 -10.83 5.99
N SER A 77 11.17 -11.56 6.52
CA SER A 77 11.29 -13.00 6.75
C SER A 77 11.53 -13.81 5.47
N GLN A 78 11.07 -13.32 4.31
CA GLN A 78 11.18 -14.02 3.04
C GLN A 78 12.47 -13.69 2.27
N ILE A 79 12.99 -12.47 2.42
CA ILE A 79 14.04 -11.95 1.55
C ILE A 79 15.22 -11.27 2.27
N ALA A 80 15.28 -11.32 3.61
CA ALA A 80 16.36 -10.69 4.38
C ALA A 80 17.76 -11.22 4.04
N GLU A 81 17.89 -12.48 3.63
CA GLU A 81 19.16 -13.10 3.24
C GLU A 81 19.73 -12.53 1.93
N LYS A 82 18.93 -11.80 1.14
CA LYS A 82 19.39 -11.18 -0.09
C LYS A 82 20.26 -9.97 0.22
N THR A 83 21.43 -9.90 -0.41
CA THR A 83 22.43 -8.82 -0.23
C THR A 83 21.85 -7.42 -0.43
N GLU A 84 20.87 -7.29 -1.33
CA GLU A 84 20.21 -6.05 -1.69
C GLU A 84 19.12 -5.62 -0.69
N TRP A 85 18.67 -6.49 0.20
CA TRP A 85 17.57 -6.20 1.14
C TRP A 85 17.82 -4.90 1.92
N LYS A 86 19.00 -4.78 2.54
CA LYS A 86 19.39 -3.60 3.32
C LYS A 86 19.39 -2.32 2.51
N LYS A 87 19.74 -2.39 1.21
CA LYS A 87 19.73 -1.23 0.30
C LYS A 87 18.30 -0.85 -0.09
N ASN A 88 17.42 -1.83 -0.22
CA ASN A 88 16.04 -1.66 -0.68
C ASN A 88 15.04 -1.38 0.45
N THR A 89 15.43 -1.54 1.70
CA THR A 89 14.57 -1.28 2.87
C THR A 89 13.95 0.13 2.82
N SER A 90 14.72 1.15 2.46
CA SER A 90 14.22 2.53 2.35
C SER A 90 13.16 2.68 1.24
N LEU A 91 13.38 2.05 0.10
CA LEU A 91 12.45 2.02 -1.03
C LEU A 91 11.15 1.30 -0.68
N LEU A 92 11.24 0.21 0.09
CA LEU A 92 10.07 -0.52 0.57
C LEU A 92 9.22 0.35 1.51
N TRP A 93 9.85 1.05 2.45
CA TRP A 93 9.12 1.98 3.32
C TRP A 93 8.52 3.16 2.56
N ASP A 94 9.14 3.58 1.46
CA ASP A 94 8.57 4.58 0.56
C ASP A 94 7.34 4.07 -0.18
N TYR A 95 7.39 2.83 -0.66
CA TYR A 95 6.24 2.17 -1.24
C TYR A 95 5.09 2.01 -0.23
N ILE A 96 5.38 1.51 0.98
CA ILE A 96 4.41 1.34 2.07
C ILE A 96 3.78 2.69 2.42
N GLY A 97 4.60 3.72 2.63
CA GLY A 97 4.12 5.06 2.98
C GLY A 97 3.22 5.69 1.92
N ARG A 98 3.57 5.56 0.63
CA ARG A 98 2.72 6.02 -0.47
C ARG A 98 1.42 5.24 -0.57
N SER A 99 1.48 3.92 -0.46
CA SER A 99 0.28 3.05 -0.50
C SER A 99 -0.67 3.39 0.65
N TRP A 100 -0.13 3.64 1.84
CA TRP A 100 -0.94 4.03 2.99
C TRP A 100 -1.62 5.39 2.84
N VAL A 101 -1.01 6.34 2.12
CA VAL A 101 -1.68 7.59 1.76
C VAL A 101 -2.91 7.33 0.90
N GLU A 102 -2.80 6.48 -0.12
CA GLU A 102 -3.95 6.15 -0.98
C GLU A 102 -5.05 5.42 -0.20
N TYR A 103 -4.70 4.40 0.59
CA TYR A 103 -5.65 3.73 1.48
C TYR A 103 -6.33 4.70 2.45
N SER A 104 -5.57 5.64 3.02
CA SER A 104 -6.11 6.69 3.90
C SER A 104 -7.12 7.57 3.18
N LEU A 105 -6.87 7.93 1.92
CA LEU A 105 -7.80 8.75 1.12
C LEU A 105 -9.10 7.99 0.82
N MET A 106 -8.99 6.70 0.50
CA MET A 106 -10.16 5.84 0.26
C MET A 106 -11.03 5.72 1.51
N LEU A 107 -10.40 5.43 2.66
CA LEU A 107 -11.09 5.39 3.95
C LEU A 107 -11.67 6.75 4.32
N PHE A 108 -10.91 7.83 4.18
CA PHE A 108 -11.37 9.19 4.45
C PHE A 108 -12.63 9.55 3.64
N HIS A 109 -12.68 9.16 2.37
CA HIS A 109 -13.85 9.37 1.51
C HIS A 109 -15.05 8.50 1.92
N SER A 110 -14.82 7.30 2.44
CA SER A 110 -15.89 6.41 2.93
C SER A 110 -16.53 6.87 4.24
N VAL A 111 -15.80 7.57 5.11
CA VAL A 111 -16.27 7.97 6.46
C VAL A 111 -16.93 9.37 6.52
N LYS A 112 -17.11 10.05 5.36
CA LYS A 112 -17.50 11.47 5.29
C LYS A 112 -18.81 11.85 5.98
N LYS A 113 -19.73 10.90 6.22
CA LYS A 113 -21.08 11.18 6.76
C LYS A 113 -21.22 11.02 8.28
N ASN A 114 -20.24 10.43 8.97
CA ASN A 114 -20.30 10.19 10.42
C ASN A 114 -19.14 10.88 11.15
N THR A 115 -19.46 11.85 12.00
CA THR A 115 -18.48 12.68 12.74
C THR A 115 -17.60 11.85 13.68
N GLN A 116 -18.16 10.85 14.36
CA GLN A 116 -17.40 9.98 15.26
C GLN A 116 -16.43 9.09 14.46
N THR A 117 -16.91 8.44 13.41
CA THR A 117 -16.07 7.60 12.54
C THR A 117 -14.94 8.39 11.88
N ARG A 118 -15.19 9.67 11.55
CA ARG A 118 -14.15 10.57 11.04
C ARG A 118 -13.09 10.88 12.10
N LYS A 119 -13.48 11.10 13.35
CA LYS A 119 -12.54 11.30 14.48
C LYS A 119 -11.68 10.06 14.71
N ASP A 120 -12.30 8.89 14.74
CA ASP A 120 -11.62 7.60 14.92
C ASP A 120 -10.62 7.34 13.79
N PHE A 121 -11.00 7.66 12.55
CA PHE A 121 -10.10 7.62 11.40
C PHE A 121 -8.86 8.50 11.60
N PHE A 122 -9.03 9.76 12.01
CA PHE A 122 -7.89 10.65 12.22
C PHE A 122 -6.98 10.21 13.37
N GLN A 123 -7.52 9.58 14.41
CA GLN A 123 -6.70 8.98 15.46
C GLN A 123 -5.83 7.85 14.90
N ALA A 124 -6.41 6.91 14.15
CA ALA A 124 -5.65 5.82 13.53
C ALA A 124 -4.63 6.34 12.49
N PHE A 125 -5.03 7.31 11.67
CA PHE A 125 -4.16 7.98 10.70
C PHE A 125 -2.96 8.64 11.37
N ASN A 126 -3.18 9.41 12.44
CA ASN A 126 -2.08 10.04 13.16
C ASN A 126 -1.17 9.01 13.84
N LYS A 127 -1.76 7.94 14.39
CA LYS A 127 -1.01 6.82 14.98
C LYS A 127 -0.09 6.18 13.96
N ILE A 128 -0.59 5.77 12.78
CA ILE A 128 0.28 5.10 11.79
C ILE A 128 1.35 6.03 11.23
N PHE A 129 1.01 7.29 10.90
CA PHE A 129 1.96 8.25 10.35
C PHE A 129 2.90 8.89 11.38
N SER A 130 2.80 8.51 12.67
CA SER A 130 3.83 8.80 13.67
C SER A 130 5.10 7.97 13.47
N ASN A 131 5.01 6.85 12.72
CA ASN A 131 6.17 6.08 12.32
C ASN A 131 7.10 6.94 11.44
N LYS A 132 8.34 7.18 11.91
CA LYS A 132 9.34 8.02 11.23
C LYS A 132 9.60 7.59 9.78
N LYS A 133 9.50 6.30 9.46
CA LYS A 133 9.72 5.77 8.11
C LYS A 133 8.62 6.18 7.12
N MET A 134 7.41 6.44 7.62
CA MET A 134 6.24 6.81 6.82
C MET A 134 5.83 8.28 6.97
N ALA A 135 6.23 8.94 8.06
CA ALA A 135 5.82 10.30 8.42
C ALA A 135 6.01 11.32 7.28
N LYS A 136 7.09 11.19 6.51
CA LYS A 136 7.37 12.07 5.36
C LYS A 136 6.30 12.01 4.27
N TRP A 137 5.45 10.98 4.23
CA TRP A 137 4.38 10.86 3.23
C TRP A 137 3.05 11.48 3.68
N LYS A 138 2.91 11.77 4.99
CA LYS A 138 1.68 12.28 5.61
C LYS A 138 1.12 13.51 4.91
N TYR A 139 1.99 14.44 4.47
CA TYR A 139 1.55 15.67 3.81
C TYR A 139 0.75 15.41 2.52
N LYS A 140 1.05 14.33 1.78
CA LYS A 140 0.35 14.00 0.53
C LYS A 140 -1.12 13.69 0.76
N PHE A 141 -1.45 13.09 1.90
CA PHE A 141 -2.84 12.89 2.27
C PHE A 141 -3.58 14.23 2.38
N TYR A 142 -3.02 15.22 3.09
CA TYR A 142 -3.67 16.52 3.23
C TYR A 142 -3.78 17.26 1.90
N LEU A 143 -2.73 17.23 1.08
CA LEU A 143 -2.78 17.82 -0.27
C LEU A 143 -3.90 17.20 -1.12
N LYS A 144 -4.00 15.88 -1.17
CA LYS A 144 -5.01 15.20 -2.00
C LYS A 144 -6.42 15.25 -1.41
N GLY A 145 -6.54 15.10 -0.08
CA GLY A 145 -7.82 14.96 0.61
C GLY A 145 -8.55 16.29 0.84
N TYR A 146 -7.82 17.40 0.94
CA TYR A 146 -8.39 18.73 1.19
C TYR A 146 -8.10 19.76 0.11
N LEU A 147 -6.98 19.64 -0.60
CA LEU A 147 -6.49 20.65 -1.55
C LEU A 147 -6.33 20.06 -2.96
N ALA A 148 -7.34 19.34 -3.45
CA ALA A 148 -7.28 18.62 -4.72
C ALA A 148 -6.89 19.52 -5.91
N LEU A 149 -7.39 20.76 -5.94
CA LEU A 149 -7.02 21.75 -6.96
C LEU A 149 -5.52 22.09 -6.92
N LEU A 150 -4.97 22.34 -5.73
CA LEU A 150 -3.54 22.61 -5.55
C LEU A 150 -2.71 21.39 -5.97
N PHE A 151 -3.14 20.18 -5.62
CA PHE A 151 -2.47 18.95 -6.05
C PHE A 151 -2.37 18.85 -7.58
N ASN A 152 -3.47 19.14 -8.29
CA ASN A 152 -3.50 19.14 -9.75
C ASN A 152 -2.58 20.21 -10.36
N ILE A 153 -2.55 21.42 -9.78
CA ILE A 153 -1.64 22.49 -10.21
C ILE A 153 -0.18 22.07 -10.02
N LEU A 154 0.18 21.55 -8.85
CA LEU A 154 1.54 21.08 -8.56
C LEU A 154 1.97 19.96 -9.53
N LEU A 155 1.06 19.04 -9.85
CA LEU A 155 1.32 17.97 -10.80
C LEU A 155 1.54 18.51 -12.21
N TYR A 156 0.72 19.46 -12.65
CA TYR A 156 0.87 20.13 -13.94
C TYR A 156 2.22 20.84 -14.05
N CYS A 157 2.57 21.66 -13.06
CA CYS A 157 3.86 22.36 -13.03
C CYS A 157 5.04 21.40 -13.07
N LYS A 158 4.99 20.32 -12.27
CA LYS A 158 6.03 19.28 -12.29
C LYS A 158 6.21 18.70 -13.69
N ASN A 159 5.12 18.33 -14.37
CA ASN A 159 5.17 17.73 -15.71
C ASN A 159 5.73 18.69 -16.77
N LYS A 160 5.59 20.00 -16.57
CA LYS A 160 6.18 21.03 -17.44
C LYS A 160 7.68 21.23 -17.18
N LEU A 161 8.15 21.01 -15.95
CA LEU A 161 9.56 21.17 -15.57
C LEU A 161 10.41 19.91 -15.83
N THR A 162 9.79 18.76 -16.02
CA THR A 162 10.46 17.46 -16.24
C THR A 162 10.34 16.96 -17.69
N ARG A 163 9.77 17.78 -18.57
CA ARG A 163 9.89 17.68 -20.03
C ARG A 163 10.94 18.67 -20.50
#